data_AF-A0A2C6WSP1-F1
#
_entry.id   AF-A0A2C6WSP1-F1
#
_cell.length_a   1.000
_cell.length_b   1.000
_cell.length_c   1.000
_cell.angle_alpha   90.00
_cell.angle_beta   90.00
_cell.angle_gamma   90.00
#
_symmetry.space_group_name_H-M   'P 1'
#
loop_
_entity.id
_entity.type
_entity.pdbx_description
1 polymer ?
#
loop_
_entity_poly.entity_id
_entity_poly.type
_entity_poly.pdbx_seq_one_letter_code
_entity_poly.pdbx_strand_id
1 'polypeptide(L)' 'MDYFKHKYYLTRDNIRVAHVHIVGSKYIVCGHYKQFTEFKRRRFDKAGFDEFVQNNNLVLEQ' A
#
# COMPACT_ATOMS: atom_id res chain seq x y z
N MET A 1 -4.26 -19.00 -15.44
CA MET A 1 -4.39 -17.57 -15.83
C MET A 1 -4.59 -16.80 -14.53
N ASP A 2 -3.52 -16.72 -13.74
CA ASP A 2 -3.54 -16.36 -12.34
C ASP A 2 -3.27 -14.86 -12.19
N TYR A 3 -4.23 -14.04 -12.62
CA TYR A 3 -4.06 -12.59 -12.71
C TYR A 3 -4.15 -11.84 -11.36
N PHE A 4 -4.36 -12.54 -10.24
CA PHE A 4 -4.56 -11.87 -8.95
C PHE A 4 -4.06 -12.74 -7.79
N LYS A 5 -2.79 -12.60 -7.37
CA LYS A 5 -2.41 -13.11 -6.04
C LYS A 5 -1.24 -12.45 -5.33
N HIS A 6 -0.70 -11.34 -5.83
CA HIS A 6 0.26 -10.56 -5.05
C HIS A 6 -0.49 -9.43 -4.32
N LYS A 7 -1.06 -9.76 -3.16
CA LYS A 7 -1.62 -8.77 -2.24
C LYS A 7 -0.50 -8.33 -1.32
N TYR A 8 0.01 -7.13 -1.54
CA TYR A 8 1.03 -6.58 -0.66
C TYR A 8 0.34 -5.84 0.48
N TYR A 9 0.92 -5.87 1.66
CA TYR A 9 0.44 -5.16 2.83
C TYR A 9 1.50 -4.16 3.26
N LEU A 10 1.09 -2.95 3.62
CA LEU A 10 1.97 -2.01 4.30
C LEU A 10 1.83 -2.26 5.80
N THR A 11 2.95 -2.53 6.44
CA THR A 11 3.06 -2.67 7.89
C THR A 11 3.78 -1.46 8.46
N ARG A 12 3.38 -1.04 9.65
CA ARG A 12 4.06 -0.06 10.49
C ARG A 12 4.12 -0.64 11.88
N ASP A 13 5.31 -0.75 12.47
CA ASP A 13 5.47 -1.32 13.81
C ASP A 13 4.84 -2.74 13.94
N ASN A 14 5.06 -3.60 12.94
CA ASN A 14 4.46 -4.94 12.83
C ASN A 14 2.93 -4.98 12.66
N ILE A 15 2.25 -3.82 12.60
CA ILE A 15 0.80 -3.72 12.39
C ILE A 15 0.51 -3.46 10.92
N ARG A 16 -0.39 -4.25 10.33
CA ARG A 16 -0.87 -4.02 8.95
C ARG A 16 -1.77 -2.79 8.93
N VAL A 17 -1.32 -1.75 8.23
CA VAL A 17 -1.99 -0.44 8.18
C VAL A 17 -2.73 -0.20 6.87
N ALA A 18 -2.24 -0.79 5.77
CA ALA A 18 -2.84 -0.67 4.45
C ALA A 18 -2.53 -1.90 3.59
N HIS A 19 -3.22 -2.02 2.47
CA HIS A 19 -2.90 -3.00 1.44
C HIS A 19 -2.66 -2.31 0.10
N VAL A 20 -1.75 -2.86 -0.70
CA VAL A 20 -1.29 -2.29 -1.97
C VAL A 20 -1.65 -3.25 -3.09
N HIS A 21 -2.30 -2.71 -4.12
CA HIS A 21 -2.55 -3.40 -5.37
C HIS A 21 -1.55 -2.90 -6.40
N ILE A 22 -0.70 -3.80 -6.90
CA ILE A 22 0.24 -3.50 -7.97
C ILE A 22 -0.35 -4.05 -9.26
N VAL A 23 -0.72 -3.15 -10.18
CA VAL A 23 -1.29 -3.51 -11.49
C VAL A 23 -0.41 -2.91 -12.58
N GLY A 24 0.51 -3.72 -13.12
CA GLY A 24 1.55 -3.25 -14.03
C GLY A 24 2.46 -2.24 -13.34
N SER A 25 2.49 -0.99 -13.83
CA SER A 25 3.30 0.11 -13.25
C SER A 25 2.55 0.94 -12.21
N LYS A 26 1.28 0.62 -11.91
CA LYS A 26 0.44 1.41 -11.00
C LYS A 26 0.37 0.77 -9.62
N TYR A 27 0.65 1.58 -8.60
CA TYR A 27 0.61 1.18 -7.19
C TYR A 27 -0.61 1.83 -6.54
N ILE A 28 -1.57 1.04 -6.11
CA ILE A 28 -2.81 1.54 -5.51
C ILE A 28 -2.81 1.16 -4.04
N VAL A 29 -2.58 2.13 -3.17
CA VAL A 29 -2.62 1.95 -1.73
C VAL A 29 -4.04 2.17 -1.24
N CYS A 30 -4.56 1.18 -0.52
CA CYS A 30 -5.87 1.18 0.05
C CYS A 30 -5.73 0.94 1.56
N GLY A 31 -5.82 2.04 2.31
CA GLY A 31 -5.69 2.01 3.77
C GLY A 31 -6.97 1.52 4.44
N HIS A 32 -6.81 0.67 5.44
CA HIS A 32 -7.88 0.35 6.40
C HIS A 32 -7.44 0.86 7.76
N TYR A 33 -7.14 2.16 7.82
CA TYR A 33 -6.62 2.76 9.03
C TYR A 33 -7.75 3.44 9.78
N LYS A 34 -8.13 2.91 10.95
CA LYS A 34 -9.15 3.50 11.84
C LYS A 34 -8.90 4.98 12.17
N GLN A 35 -7.66 5.46 12.06
CA GLN A 35 -7.29 6.87 12.25
C GLN A 35 -7.50 7.76 11.01
N PHE A 36 -7.62 7.17 9.82
CA PHE A 36 -8.10 7.87 8.63
C PHE A 36 -9.56 7.46 8.45
N THR A 37 -10.45 8.19 9.11
CA THR A 37 -11.93 8.05 9.04
C THR A 37 -12.50 8.13 7.60
N GLU A 38 -11.66 8.36 6.60
CA GLU A 38 -11.99 8.27 5.18
C GLU A 38 -11.13 7.21 4.48
N PHE A 39 -11.82 6.28 3.83
CA PHE A 39 -11.29 5.27 2.91
C PHE A 39 -10.62 5.94 1.69
N LYS A 40 -9.47 6.60 1.87
CA LYS A 40 -8.76 7.26 0.77
C LYS A 40 -7.89 6.25 0.05
N ARG A 41 -8.44 5.70 -1.04
CA ARG A 41 -7.66 5.02 -2.08
C ARG A 41 -6.72 6.05 -2.71
N ARG A 42 -5.41 5.86 -2.56
CA ARG A 42 -4.41 6.72 -3.16
C ARG A 42 -3.62 5.95 -4.21
N ARG A 43 -3.56 6.52 -5.40
CA ARG A 43 -2.80 5.96 -6.53
C ARG A 43 -1.44 6.64 -6.56
N PHE A 44 -0.41 5.83 -6.68
CA PHE A 44 0.96 6.26 -6.76
C PHE A 44 1.60 5.62 -8.01
N ASP A 45 2.58 6.34 -8.56
CA ASP A 45 3.59 5.73 -9.41
C ASP A 45 4.62 4.99 -8.53
N LYS A 46 5.45 4.12 -9.12
CA LYS A 46 6.51 3.39 -8.40
C LYS A 46 7.39 4.32 -7.57
N ALA A 47 7.83 5.45 -8.14
CA ALA A 47 8.71 6.40 -7.43
C ALA A 47 7.98 7.05 -6.24
N GLY A 48 6.78 7.58 -6.46
CA GLY A 48 6.00 8.22 -5.40
C GLY A 48 5.50 7.24 -4.33
N PHE A 49 5.35 5.96 -4.68
CA PHE A 49 5.05 4.91 -3.72
C PHE A 49 6.25 4.63 -2.82
N ASP A 50 7.45 4.52 -3.38
CA ASP A 50 8.67 4.30 -2.61
C ASP A 50 8.91 5.46 -1.62
N GLU A 51 8.80 6.70 -2.09
CA GLU A 51 8.89 7.89 -1.22
C GLU A 51 7.81 7.88 -0.13
N PHE A 52 6.57 7.49 -0.46
CA PHE A 52 5.49 7.41 0.52
C PHE A 52 5.79 6.38 1.62
N VAL A 53 6.30 5.21 1.23
CA VAL A 53 6.67 4.13 2.14
C VAL A 53 7.81 4.58 3.06
N GLN A 54 8.86 5.18 2.51
CA GLN A 54 9.98 5.71 3.29
C GLN A 54 9.54 6.84 4.24
N ASN A 55 8.80 7.83 3.73
CA ASN A 55 8.37 8.99 4.51
C ASN A 55 7.47 8.61 5.71
N ASN A 56 6.65 7.57 5.54
CA ASN A 56 5.72 7.11 6.57
C ASN A 56 6.29 5.97 7.44
N ASN A 57 7.56 5.59 7.26
CA ASN A 57 8.19 4.45 7.94
C ASN A 57 7.35 3.17 7.81
N LEU A 58 6.91 2.89 6.57
CA LEU A 58 6.13 1.70 6.24
C LEU A 58 7.05 0.64 5.68
N VAL A 59 6.66 -0.62 5.83
CA VAL A 59 7.34 -1.78 5.23
C VAL A 59 6.34 -2.51 4.35
N LEU A 60 6.77 -2.89 3.15
CA LEU A 60 5.96 -3.69 2.24
C LEU A 60 6.14 -5.19 2.56
N GLU A 61 5.10 -5.80 3.10
CA GLU A 61 5.00 -7.24 3.36
C GLU A 61 4.27 -7.92 2.19
N GLN A 62 4.81 -9.04 1.69
CA GLN A 62 4.26 -9.81 0.56
C GLN A 62 3.35 -10.96 0.98
#